data_AF-A0A7J7DWU3-F1
#
_entry.id   AF-A0A7J7DWU3-F1
#
_cell.length_a   1.000
_cell.length_b   1.000
_cell.length_c   1.000
_cell.angle_alpha   90.00
_cell.angle_beta   90.00
_cell.angle_gamma   90.00
#
_symmetry.space_group_name_H-M   'P 1'
#
loop_
_entity.id
_entity.type
_entity.pdbx_description
1 polymer ?
#
loop_
_entity_poly.entity_id
_entity_poly.type
_entity_poly.pdbx_seq_one_letter_code
_entity_poly.pdbx_strand_id
1 'polypeptide(L)'
;MIVQDPNQVMNSWNDSGQFCNWVGVTCNSSNGRIILLNLAFSELAGRIPPSIGNLTFLTEINITSNSFHGKIPQEMGLLLRLKTMDLSSNTLGGNIPANLTYCTELKEFDMSDNELVGQIPDQLSTLSKLDTFILGINNLLELSQLG
;
A
#
# COMPACT_ATOMS: atom_id res chain seq x y z
N MET A 1 6.68 -6.45 -9.37
CA MET A 1 8.15 -6.33 -9.41
C MET A 1 8.49 -4.94 -9.91
N ILE A 2 9.53 -4.33 -9.35
CA ILE A 2 10.07 -3.03 -9.79
C ILE A 2 10.72 -3.21 -11.17
N VAL A 3 10.48 -2.28 -12.07
CA VAL A 3 11.03 -2.25 -13.44
C VAL A 3 11.81 -0.96 -13.72
N GLN A 4 11.66 0.07 -12.89
CA GLN A 4 12.41 1.32 -12.98
C GLN A 4 12.76 1.83 -11.57
N ASP A 5 14.01 2.25 -11.39
CA ASP A 5 14.56 2.80 -10.14
C ASP A 5 15.69 3.79 -10.47
N PRO A 6 15.36 5.01 -10.95
CA PRO A 6 16.37 5.97 -11.40
C PRO A 6 17.20 6.52 -10.24
N ASN A 7 16.60 6.60 -9.04
CA ASN A 7 17.22 7.08 -7.81
C ASN A 7 18.00 5.98 -7.07
N GLN A 8 18.05 4.76 -7.62
CA GLN A 8 18.82 3.63 -7.09
C GLN A 8 18.47 3.26 -5.65
N VAL A 9 17.21 3.46 -5.25
CA VAL A 9 16.70 3.17 -3.91
C VAL A 9 16.83 1.68 -3.59
N MET A 10 16.59 0.84 -4.60
CA MET A 10 16.61 -0.62 -4.49
C MET A 10 18.03 -1.18 -4.48
N ASN A 11 19.09 -0.38 -4.69
CA ASN A 11 20.48 -0.88 -4.62
C ASN A 11 20.82 -1.51 -3.25
N SER A 12 20.22 -0.99 -2.18
CA SER A 12 20.40 -1.54 -0.84
C SER A 12 19.66 -2.86 -0.63
N TRP A 13 18.61 -3.14 -1.42
CA TRP A 13 17.75 -4.32 -1.33
C TRP A 13 18.39 -5.53 -2.04
N ASN A 14 19.48 -6.01 -1.47
CA ASN A 14 20.26 -7.12 -2.02
C ASN A 14 20.53 -8.20 -0.97
N ASP A 15 21.02 -9.36 -1.43
CA ASP A 15 21.30 -10.53 -0.58
C ASP A 15 22.51 -10.35 0.35
N SER A 16 23.21 -9.22 0.28
CA SER A 16 24.50 -9.00 0.96
C SER A 16 24.35 -8.37 2.35
N GLY A 17 23.14 -8.02 2.80
CA GLY A 17 22.92 -7.25 4.03
C GLY A 17 21.71 -7.69 4.85
N GLN A 18 21.66 -7.22 6.11
CA GLN A 18 20.47 -7.33 6.95
C GLN A 18 19.40 -6.39 6.40
N PHE A 19 18.23 -6.93 6.03
CA PHE A 19 17.13 -6.17 5.40
C PHE A 19 16.63 -4.97 6.21
N CYS A 20 16.94 -4.92 7.51
CA CYS A 20 16.65 -3.77 8.36
C CYS A 20 17.49 -2.52 8.05
N ASN A 21 18.54 -2.65 7.24
CA ASN A 21 19.37 -1.53 6.77
C ASN A 21 18.99 -1.09 5.34
N TRP A 22 18.01 -1.73 4.72
CA TRP A 22 17.55 -1.36 3.39
C TRP A 22 16.88 0.02 3.43
N VAL A 23 17.15 0.83 2.41
CA VAL A 23 16.53 2.15 2.27
C VAL A 23 15.01 1.99 2.28
N GLY A 24 14.35 2.81 3.09
CA GLY A 24 12.90 2.78 3.25
C GLY A 24 12.36 1.70 4.18
N VAL A 25 13.20 0.80 4.71
CA VAL A 25 12.78 -0.25 5.64
C VAL A 25 13.09 0.15 7.09
N THR A 26 12.09 0.08 7.96
CA THR A 26 12.29 0.15 9.42
C THR A 26 11.87 -1.15 10.06
N CYS A 27 12.76 -1.70 10.89
CA CYS A 27 12.49 -2.90 11.69
C CYS A 27 12.19 -2.56 13.15
N ASN A 28 11.39 -3.41 13.79
CA ASN A 28 11.24 -3.43 15.23
C ASN A 28 12.55 -3.93 15.88
N SER A 29 13.11 -3.13 16.80
CA SER A 29 14.41 -3.43 17.43
C SER A 29 14.43 -4.68 18.30
N SER A 30 13.27 -5.13 18.81
CA SER A 30 13.18 -6.29 19.71
C SER A 30 13.11 -7.63 18.99
N ASN A 31 12.52 -7.68 17.79
CA ASN A 31 12.28 -8.94 17.08
C ASN A 31 12.74 -8.93 15.61
N GLY A 32 13.32 -7.83 15.14
CA GLY A 32 13.89 -7.70 13.79
C GLY A 32 12.86 -7.78 12.67
N ARG A 33 11.56 -7.63 12.95
CA ARG A 33 10.51 -7.66 11.92
C ARG A 33 10.31 -6.29 11.29
N ILE A 34 10.06 -6.25 9.99
CA ILE A 34 9.72 -5.02 9.27
C ILE A 34 8.38 -4.49 9.80
N ILE A 35 8.38 -3.22 10.20
CA ILE A 35 7.21 -2.52 10.72
C ILE A 35 6.82 -1.32 9.86
N LEU A 36 7.77 -0.66 9.21
CA LEU A 36 7.48 0.45 8.29
C LEU A 36 8.18 0.20 6.95
N LEU A 37 7.46 0.46 5.87
CA LEU A 37 7.99 0.54 4.52
C LEU A 37 7.66 1.91 3.94
N ASN A 38 8.67 2.77 3.78
CA ASN A 38 8.54 4.10 3.22
C ASN A 38 9.43 4.25 1.99
N LEU A 39 8.82 4.23 0.82
CA LEU A 39 9.44 4.43 -0.49
C LEU A 39 8.81 5.63 -1.21
N ALA A 40 8.31 6.60 -0.46
CA ALA A 40 7.67 7.78 -1.04
C ALA A 40 8.66 8.57 -1.94
N PHE A 41 8.14 9.24 -2.97
CA PHE A 41 8.90 10.16 -3.82
C PHE A 41 10.19 9.57 -4.41
N SER A 42 10.16 8.28 -4.76
CA SER A 42 11.37 7.53 -5.16
C SER A 42 11.47 7.31 -6.67
N GLU A 43 10.50 7.78 -7.45
CA GLU A 43 10.42 7.57 -8.91
C GLU A 43 10.45 6.08 -9.32
N LEU A 44 10.00 5.20 -8.42
CA LEU A 44 9.93 3.77 -8.68
C LEU A 44 8.78 3.47 -9.63
N ALA A 45 9.03 2.65 -10.65
CA ALA A 45 7.97 2.10 -11.50
C ALA A 45 7.91 0.59 -11.38
N GLY A 46 6.70 0.02 -11.43
CA GLY A 46 6.50 -1.42 -11.39
C GLY A 46 5.17 -1.80 -10.77
N ARG A 47 5.05 -3.08 -10.39
CA ARG A 47 3.84 -3.61 -9.73
C ARG A 47 4.12 -3.95 -8.28
N ILE A 48 3.15 -3.70 -7.40
CA ILE A 48 3.17 -4.21 -6.02
C ILE A 48 3.07 -5.75 -6.07
N PRO A 49 4.06 -6.49 -5.56
CA PRO A 49 4.03 -7.95 -5.61
C PRO A 49 3.08 -8.52 -4.53
N PRO A 50 2.39 -9.65 -4.78
CA PRO A 50 1.58 -10.34 -3.77
C PRO A 50 2.34 -10.70 -2.48
N SER A 51 3.66 -10.89 -2.57
CA SER A 51 4.53 -11.18 -1.43
C SER A 51 4.57 -10.06 -0.39
N ILE A 52 4.04 -8.86 -0.68
CA ILE A 52 3.87 -7.80 0.33
C ILE A 52 3.05 -8.30 1.53
N GLY A 53 2.09 -9.20 1.32
CA GLY A 53 1.28 -9.80 2.38
C GLY A 53 2.08 -10.64 3.39
N ASN A 54 3.33 -11.01 3.08
CA ASN A 54 4.20 -11.74 4.01
C ASN A 54 4.76 -10.84 5.13
N LEU A 55 4.66 -9.51 4.99
CA LEU A 55 5.12 -8.55 5.99
C LEU A 55 4.10 -8.39 7.13
N THR A 56 3.75 -9.49 7.81
CA THR A 56 2.64 -9.53 8.79
C THR A 56 2.82 -8.66 10.05
N PHE A 57 3.99 -8.05 10.22
CA PHE A 57 4.28 -7.09 11.30
C PHE A 57 4.18 -5.62 10.84
N LEU A 58 3.95 -5.38 9.55
CA LEU A 58 3.88 -4.05 8.97
C LEU A 58 2.74 -3.24 9.61
N THR A 59 3.09 -2.06 10.08
CA THR A 59 2.17 -1.06 10.63
C THR A 59 1.99 0.12 9.70
N GLU A 60 2.94 0.36 8.79
CA GLU A 60 2.87 1.45 7.82
C GLU A 60 3.44 1.02 6.47
N ILE A 61 2.71 1.36 5.41
CA ILE A 61 3.21 1.35 4.04
C ILE A 61 2.95 2.70 3.40
N ASN A 62 4.02 3.33 2.91
CA ASN A 62 3.97 4.57 2.15
C ASN A 62 4.76 4.38 0.85
N ILE A 63 4.06 4.41 -0.28
CA ILE A 63 4.66 4.37 -1.63
C ILE A 63 4.21 5.56 -2.49
N THR A 64 3.83 6.65 -1.82
CA THR A 64 3.24 7.84 -2.44
C THR A 64 4.15 8.47 -3.47
N SER A 65 3.57 9.06 -4.52
CA SER A 65 4.32 9.78 -5.55
C SER A 65 5.40 8.92 -6.20
N ASN A 66 4.96 7.81 -6.80
CA ASN A 66 5.77 6.92 -7.61
C ASN A 66 5.04 6.62 -8.92
N SER A 67 5.53 5.65 -9.69
CA SER A 67 4.92 5.15 -10.93
C SER A 67 4.49 3.69 -10.81
N PHE A 68 3.99 3.29 -9.63
CA PHE A 68 3.41 1.96 -9.46
C PHE A 68 2.13 1.83 -10.29
N HIS A 69 1.97 0.69 -10.94
CA HIS A 69 0.85 0.40 -11.84
C HIS A 69 0.29 -1.01 -11.64
N GLY A 70 -0.83 -1.29 -12.31
CA GLY A 70 -1.54 -2.56 -12.19
C GLY A 70 -2.42 -2.61 -10.93
N LYS A 71 -2.81 -3.81 -10.53
CA LYS A 71 -3.77 -4.01 -9.43
C LYS A 71 -3.11 -3.96 -8.06
N ILE A 72 -3.86 -3.48 -7.08
CA ILE A 72 -3.54 -3.67 -5.65
C ILE A 72 -3.72 -5.17 -5.32
N PRO A 73 -2.70 -5.86 -4.78
CA PRO A 73 -2.82 -7.28 -4.46
C PRO A 73 -3.75 -7.53 -3.27
N GLN A 74 -4.63 -8.52 -3.39
CA GLN A 74 -5.57 -8.92 -2.31
C GLN A 74 -4.83 -9.36 -1.03
N GLU A 75 -3.59 -9.82 -1.17
CA GLU A 75 -2.72 -10.27 -0.09
C GLU A 75 -2.35 -9.13 0.87
N MET A 76 -2.54 -7.85 0.48
CA MET A 76 -2.42 -6.73 1.42
C MET A 76 -3.44 -6.82 2.57
N GLY A 77 -4.56 -7.53 2.38
CA GLY A 77 -5.50 -7.84 3.47
C GLY A 77 -4.93 -8.75 4.56
N LEU A 78 -3.75 -9.35 4.37
CA LEU A 78 -3.05 -10.14 5.38
C LEU A 78 -2.24 -9.27 6.36
N LEU A 79 -2.14 -7.95 6.10
CA LEU A 79 -1.41 -6.99 6.92
C LEU A 79 -2.27 -6.54 8.11
N LEU A 80 -2.65 -7.48 8.98
CA LEU A 80 -3.64 -7.28 10.05
C LEU A 80 -3.25 -6.22 11.09
N ARG A 81 -2.00 -5.74 11.08
CA ARG A 81 -1.47 -4.73 12.01
C ARG A 81 -1.30 -3.36 11.36
N LEU A 82 -1.65 -3.24 10.08
CA LEU A 82 -1.47 -2.03 9.30
C LEU A 82 -2.36 -0.91 9.85
N LYS A 83 -1.75 0.25 10.08
CA LYS A 83 -2.40 1.46 10.63
C LYS A 83 -2.45 2.57 9.59
N THR A 84 -1.40 2.70 8.80
CA THR A 84 -1.31 3.70 7.74
C THR A 84 -1.00 3.00 6.41
N MET A 85 -1.84 3.25 5.43
CA MET A 85 -1.65 2.85 4.04
C MET A 85 -1.77 4.08 3.17
N ASP A 86 -0.66 4.49 2.56
CA ASP A 86 -0.63 5.57 1.59
C ASP A 86 -0.04 5.06 0.27
N LEU A 87 -0.93 4.88 -0.71
CA LEU A 87 -0.62 4.46 -2.07
C LEU A 87 -0.91 5.59 -3.08
N SER A 88 -1.10 6.81 -2.60
CA SER A 88 -1.56 7.94 -3.42
C SER A 88 -0.55 8.38 -4.49
N SER A 89 -1.03 9.11 -5.49
CA SER A 89 -0.21 9.64 -6.60
C SER A 89 0.64 8.56 -7.27
N ASN A 90 -0.06 7.59 -7.86
CA ASN A 90 0.50 6.49 -8.64
C ASN A 90 -0.39 6.25 -9.88
N THR A 91 -0.18 5.14 -10.60
CA THR A 91 -1.02 4.71 -11.73
C THR A 91 -1.66 3.35 -11.46
N LEU A 92 -2.00 3.09 -10.18
CA LEU A 92 -2.67 1.85 -9.76
C LEU A 92 -4.08 1.81 -10.34
N GLY A 93 -4.49 0.64 -10.82
CA GLY A 93 -5.80 0.45 -11.45
C GLY A 93 -6.50 -0.82 -11.00
N GLY A 94 -7.67 -1.08 -11.59
CA GLY A 94 -8.56 -2.15 -11.16
C GLY A 94 -9.33 -1.78 -9.89
N ASN A 95 -10.01 -2.77 -9.31
CA ASN A 95 -10.87 -2.57 -8.14
C ASN A 95 -10.06 -2.52 -6.84
N ILE A 96 -10.58 -1.78 -5.85
CA ILE A 96 -10.12 -1.86 -4.46
C ILE A 96 -10.43 -3.28 -3.93
N PRO A 97 -9.44 -4.07 -3.48
CA PRO A 97 -9.68 -5.42 -2.98
C PRO A 97 -10.49 -5.39 -1.68
N ALA A 98 -11.61 -6.12 -1.63
CA ALA A 98 -12.44 -6.23 -0.43
C ALA A 98 -11.67 -6.80 0.78
N ASN A 99 -10.62 -7.61 0.55
CA ASN A 99 -9.76 -8.15 1.61
C ASN A 99 -9.05 -7.08 2.45
N LEU A 100 -8.93 -5.83 1.95
CA LEU A 100 -8.38 -4.72 2.75
C LEU A 100 -9.19 -4.43 4.01
N THR A 101 -10.45 -4.86 4.06
CA THR A 101 -11.33 -4.76 5.23
C THR A 101 -10.89 -5.63 6.40
N TYR A 102 -9.98 -6.60 6.16
CA TYR A 102 -9.36 -7.38 7.22
C TYR A 102 -8.27 -6.61 7.99
N CYS A 103 -7.78 -5.48 7.45
CA CYS A 103 -6.84 -4.59 8.12
C CYS A 103 -7.55 -3.71 9.16
N THR A 104 -8.13 -4.35 10.18
CA THR A 104 -8.98 -3.71 11.20
C THR A 104 -8.29 -2.66 12.08
N GLU A 105 -6.95 -2.58 12.02
CA GLU A 105 -6.15 -1.56 12.71
C GLU A 105 -5.94 -0.27 11.90
N LEU A 106 -6.43 -0.21 10.65
CA LEU A 106 -6.27 0.95 9.79
C LEU A 106 -6.89 2.22 10.39
N LYS A 107 -6.12 3.30 10.33
CA LYS A 107 -6.47 4.66 10.75
C LYS A 107 -6.39 5.64 9.60
N GLU A 108 -5.39 5.48 8.75
CA GLU A 108 -5.14 6.32 7.59
C GLU A 108 -5.10 5.44 6.34
N PHE A 109 -5.96 5.77 5.39
CA PHE A 109 -6.10 5.04 4.13
C PHE A 109 -6.24 6.04 2.98
N ASP A 110 -5.15 6.21 2.24
CA ASP A 110 -5.08 7.09 1.09
C ASP A 110 -4.72 6.29 -0.17
N MET A 111 -5.62 6.32 -1.15
CA MET A 111 -5.40 5.78 -2.50
C MET A 111 -5.78 6.81 -3.56
N SER A 112 -5.77 8.09 -3.19
CA SER A 112 -6.10 9.18 -4.10
C SER A 112 -5.11 9.28 -5.26
N ASP A 113 -5.53 9.95 -6.33
CA ASP A 113 -4.67 10.24 -7.49
C ASP A 113 -4.08 8.95 -8.11
N ASN A 114 -4.99 8.09 -8.56
CA ASN A 114 -4.73 6.81 -9.20
C ASN A 114 -5.76 6.55 -10.31
N GLU A 115 -5.71 5.37 -10.93
CA GLU A 115 -6.63 4.92 -11.99
C GLU A 115 -7.60 3.84 -11.48
N LEU A 116 -7.95 3.83 -10.19
CA LEU A 116 -8.82 2.81 -9.60
C LEU A 116 -10.24 2.91 -10.17
N VAL A 117 -10.87 1.75 -10.38
CA VAL A 117 -12.19 1.62 -11.00
C VAL A 117 -13.13 0.75 -10.17
N GLY A 118 -14.42 0.78 -10.52
CA GLY A 118 -15.44 -0.05 -9.89
C GLY A 118 -15.98 0.57 -8.60
N GLN A 119 -16.65 -0.24 -7.79
CA GLN A 119 -17.30 0.19 -6.56
C GLN A 119 -16.33 0.21 -5.39
N ILE A 120 -16.57 1.13 -4.45
CA ILE A 120 -15.96 1.10 -3.13
C ILE A 120 -16.57 -0.09 -2.38
N PRO A 121 -15.78 -1.05 -1.87
CA PRO A 121 -16.33 -2.17 -1.10
C PRO A 121 -17.09 -1.67 0.13
N ASP A 122 -18.38 -1.98 0.24
CA ASP A 122 -19.24 -1.56 1.36
C ASP A 122 -18.66 -1.99 2.72
N GLN A 123 -17.94 -3.10 2.75
CA GLN A 123 -17.29 -3.64 3.93
C GLN A 123 -16.17 -2.71 4.46
N LEU A 124 -15.68 -1.71 3.70
CA LEU A 124 -14.76 -0.70 4.24
C LEU A 124 -15.41 0.11 5.38
N SER A 125 -16.73 0.22 5.40
CA SER A 125 -17.47 0.83 6.51
C SER A 125 -17.29 0.09 7.86
N THR A 126 -16.81 -1.16 7.85
CA THR A 126 -16.55 -1.91 9.10
C THR A 126 -15.23 -1.54 9.76
N LEU A 127 -14.38 -0.74 9.10
CA LEU A 127 -13.10 -0.28 9.66
C LEU A 127 -13.32 0.85 10.66
N SER A 128 -13.74 0.49 11.88
CA SER A 128 -14.16 1.45 12.91
C SER A 128 -13.04 2.35 13.48
N LYS A 129 -11.78 2.09 13.13
CA LYS A 129 -10.60 2.86 13.55
C LYS A 129 -10.17 3.89 12.52
N LEU A 130 -10.82 3.92 11.36
CA LEU A 130 -10.45 4.77 10.24
C LEU A 130 -10.78 6.23 10.56
N ASP A 131 -9.74 7.04 10.66
CA ASP A 131 -9.82 8.48 10.92
C ASP A 131 -9.73 9.28 9.61
N THR A 132 -8.90 8.81 8.68
CA THR A 132 -8.64 9.45 7.38
C THR A 132 -8.87 8.45 6.25
N PHE A 133 -9.77 8.80 5.33
CA PHE A 133 -10.12 8.00 4.16
C PHE A 133 -10.18 8.87 2.92
N ILE A 134 -9.23 8.69 2.00
CA ILE A 134 -9.08 9.55 0.82
C ILE A 134 -8.98 8.68 -0.43
N LEU A 135 -9.99 8.81 -1.30
CA LEU A 135 -10.08 8.09 -2.58
C LEU A 135 -10.24 9.04 -3.79
N GLY A 136 -10.17 10.35 -3.56
CA GLY A 136 -10.38 11.35 -4.61
C GLY A 136 -9.44 11.17 -5.79
N ILE A 137 -9.79 11.72 -6.96
CA ILE A 137 -8.96 11.64 -8.17
C ILE A 137 -8.72 10.17 -8.55
N ASN A 138 -9.82 9.45 -8.78
CA ASN A 138 -9.86 8.08 -9.31
C ASN A 138 -11.08 7.96 -10.26
N ASN A 139 -11.26 6.79 -10.86
CA ASN A 139 -12.40 6.46 -11.74
C ASN A 139 -13.44 5.56 -11.03
N LEU A 140 -13.65 5.78 -9.73
CA LEU A 140 -14.56 4.99 -8.89
C LEU A 140 -16.01 5.36 -9.15
N LEU A 141 -16.88 4.36 -9.12
CA LEU A 141 -18.33 4.54 -9.17
C LEU A 141 -18.83 4.89 -7.76
N GLU A 142 -19.53 6.01 -7.62
CA GLU A 142 -20.23 6.31 -6.36
C GLU A 142 -21.40 5.34 -6.14
N LEU A 143 -21.67 5.02 -4.87
CA LEU A 143 -22.86 4.24 -4.44
C LEU A 143 -24.18 4.89 -4.91
N SER A 144 -24.19 6.20 -5.14
CA SER A 144 -25.35 6.98 -5.63
C SER A 144 -25.77 6.64 -7.07
N GLN A 145 -24.96 5.90 -7.82
CA GLN A 145 -25.25 5.52 -9.21
C GLN A 145 -25.83 4.11 -9.37
N LEU A 146 -26.07 3.40 -8.27
CA LEU A 146 -26.72 2.10 -8.25
C LEU A 146 -28.15 2.32 -7.74
N GLY A 147 -29.07 2.49 -8.69
CA GLY A 147 -30.51 2.56 -8.43
C GLY A 147 -31.09 1.25 -7.90
#